data_AF-A0A3N0DXK2-F1
#
_entry.id   AF-A0A3N0DXK2-F1
#
_cell.length_a   1.000
_cell.length_b   1.000
_cell.length_c   1.000
_cell.angle_alpha   90.00
_cell.angle_beta   90.00
_cell.angle_gamma   90.00
#
_symmetry.space_group_name_H-M   'P 1'
#
loop_
_entity.id
_entity.type
_entity.pdbx_description
1 polymer ?
#
loop_
_entity_poly.entity_id
_entity_poly.type
_entity_poly.pdbx_seq_one_letter_code
_entity_poly.pdbx_strand_id
1 'polypeptide(L)'
;MARVRVQELGEELRSAGLLPPESEDDLAPITVVRRPGRHARSQDAGPFVGRVSEGLRERLADRLPFAAQHLTVLVAVTAAVLVVVAWIRISASSEAVPVPRAKTSAPATPLADSPSAASSGAGPVVVDVAGKVAHPGVLTLPAGSRVVDAIRKAGGARAGADLTSLNLARVLVDGEQILVGVAAPSAASSPAGTAGGGSAGAPVSLNQATLEQLESLPGVGPVTAQKILDYRNAHGAFGSIDELLDVDGIGDKTLAQLAPHLTL
;
A
#
# COMPACT_ATOMS: atom_id res chain seq x y z
N MET A 1 5.18 19.72 -70.83
CA MET A 1 5.38 21.18 -70.86
C MET A 1 4.74 21.94 -69.68
N ALA A 2 4.40 21.28 -68.56
CA ALA A 2 3.78 21.95 -67.39
C ALA A 2 4.74 22.19 -66.22
N ARG A 3 6.02 21.78 -66.32
CA ARG A 3 7.04 21.99 -65.26
C ARG A 3 7.94 23.21 -65.48
N VAL A 4 7.94 23.78 -66.68
CA VAL A 4 8.77 24.95 -67.01
C VAL A 4 8.14 26.24 -66.48
N ARG A 5 6.81 26.30 -66.32
CA ARG A 5 6.10 27.51 -65.90
C ARG A 5 6.13 27.80 -64.39
N VAL A 6 6.68 26.90 -63.58
CA VAL A 6 6.77 27.06 -62.12
C VAL A 6 8.11 27.70 -61.71
N GLN A 7 9.14 27.61 -62.54
CA GLN A 7 10.44 28.25 -62.23
C GLN A 7 10.45 29.76 -62.54
N GLU A 8 9.69 30.20 -63.54
CA GLU A 8 9.62 31.61 -63.92
C GLU A 8 8.96 32.48 -62.83
N LEU A 9 7.96 31.95 -62.12
CA LEU A 9 7.31 32.61 -60.98
C LEU A 9 8.23 32.72 -59.74
N GLY A 10 9.25 31.88 -59.63
CA GLY A 10 10.19 31.90 -58.51
C GLY A 10 11.24 33.02 -58.61
N GLU A 11 11.60 33.42 -59.83
CA GLU A 11 12.55 34.52 -60.05
C GLU A 11 11.88 35.90 -59.95
N GLU A 12 10.61 36.02 -60.34
CA GLU A 12 9.83 37.26 -60.12
C GLU A 12 9.67 37.60 -58.63
N LEU A 13 9.48 36.59 -57.76
CA LEU A 13 9.39 36.76 -56.32
C LEU A 13 10.73 37.11 -55.65
N ARG A 14 11.86 36.73 -56.26
CA ARG A 14 13.20 37.10 -55.80
C ARG A 14 13.57 38.52 -56.23
N SER A 15 13.10 38.97 -57.40
CA SER A 15 13.24 40.35 -57.86
C SER A 15 12.40 41.34 -57.05
N ALA A 16 11.38 40.87 -56.31
CA ALA A 16 10.53 41.69 -55.44
C ALA A 16 11.16 42.02 -54.07
N GLY A 17 12.42 41.63 -53.81
CA GLY A 17 13.18 42.08 -52.64
C GLY A 17 12.71 41.55 -51.28
N LEU A 18 11.95 40.45 -51.24
CA LEU A 18 11.30 39.94 -50.02
C LEU A 18 12.03 38.74 -49.37
N LEU A 19 13.34 38.57 -49.60
CA LEU A 19 14.18 37.69 -48.78
C LEU A 19 15.51 38.37 -48.42
N PRO A 20 15.94 38.31 -47.14
CA PRO A 20 17.16 38.95 -46.67
C PRO A 20 18.44 38.28 -47.21
N PRO A 21 19.55 39.03 -47.38
CA PRO A 21 20.81 38.54 -47.92
C PRO A 21 21.57 37.63 -46.95
N GLU A 22 22.16 36.57 -47.50
CA GLU A 22 23.03 35.61 -46.82
C GLU A 22 24.37 36.29 -46.44
N SER A 23 24.83 36.06 -45.21
CA SER A 23 26.17 36.45 -44.77
C SER A 23 27.13 35.29 -45.05
N GLU A 24 27.80 35.37 -46.19
CA GLU A 24 29.00 34.59 -46.51
C GLU A 24 30.22 35.29 -45.92
N ASP A 25 30.89 34.67 -44.93
CA ASP A 25 32.30 34.92 -44.61
C ASP A 25 32.77 33.84 -43.61
N ASP A 26 33.21 32.69 -44.11
CA ASP A 26 34.57 32.21 -43.83
C ASP A 26 34.92 31.01 -44.74
N LEU A 27 35.86 31.25 -45.65
CA LEU A 27 36.46 30.32 -46.62
C LEU A 27 37.44 29.37 -45.86
N ALA A 28 37.64 28.08 -46.16
CA ALA A 28 38.11 27.42 -47.39
C ALA A 28 38.43 25.94 -47.02
N PRO A 29 39.01 25.09 -47.92
CA PRO A 29 38.72 24.81 -49.32
C PRO A 29 38.35 23.32 -49.58
N ILE A 30 37.49 23.11 -50.57
CA ILE A 30 37.03 21.80 -51.06
C ILE A 30 38.07 21.20 -52.02
N THR A 31 38.51 19.97 -51.75
CA THR A 31 39.25 19.14 -52.73
C THR A 31 38.33 18.05 -53.29
N VAL A 32 38.15 18.09 -54.60
CA VAL A 32 37.35 17.19 -55.44
C VAL A 32 38.15 15.92 -55.77
N VAL A 33 37.49 14.76 -55.96
CA VAL A 33 37.63 13.90 -57.18
C VAL A 33 36.89 12.54 -57.08
N ARG A 34 35.93 12.42 -58.01
CA ARG A 34 35.43 11.28 -58.84
C ARG A 34 34.83 9.99 -58.24
N ARG A 35 33.58 9.75 -58.72
CA ARG A 35 32.80 8.50 -58.79
C ARG A 35 33.58 7.33 -59.43
N PRO A 36 33.25 6.06 -59.11
CA PRO A 36 32.21 5.33 -59.86
C PRO A 36 31.27 4.55 -58.90
N GLY A 37 30.00 4.31 -59.24
CA GLY A 37 29.62 3.16 -60.05
C GLY A 37 29.11 2.02 -59.15
N ARG A 38 27.79 1.99 -58.95
CA ARG A 38 27.02 0.84 -58.46
C ARG A 38 27.41 -0.38 -59.32
N HIS A 39 27.64 -1.53 -58.67
CA HIS A 39 27.89 -2.89 -59.20
C HIS A 39 29.26 -3.50 -58.84
N ALA A 40 29.38 -4.00 -57.60
CA ALA A 40 30.16 -5.21 -57.30
C ALA A 40 29.57 -5.86 -56.04
N ARG A 41 28.53 -6.67 -56.26
CA ARG A 41 27.95 -7.58 -55.28
C ARG A 41 28.45 -8.98 -55.62
N SER A 42 29.20 -9.58 -54.71
CA SER A 42 29.66 -10.98 -54.58
C SER A 42 31.10 -10.90 -54.04
N GLN A 43 31.56 -11.63 -53.03
CA GLN A 43 31.06 -12.72 -52.19
C GLN A 43 31.98 -12.65 -50.96
N ASP A 44 31.44 -12.68 -49.75
CA ASP A 44 31.94 -13.62 -48.75
C ASP A 44 30.92 -13.76 -47.62
N ALA A 45 30.50 -15.01 -47.43
CA ALA A 45 29.56 -15.41 -46.41
C ALA A 45 30.35 -15.72 -45.13
N GLY A 46 30.22 -14.88 -44.12
CA GLY A 46 30.56 -15.18 -42.73
C GLY A 46 29.34 -14.92 -41.85
N PRO A 47 29.04 -15.79 -40.86
CA PRO A 47 27.76 -15.76 -40.17
C PRO A 47 27.55 -14.45 -39.42
N PHE A 48 26.38 -13.84 -39.61
CA PHE A 48 25.97 -12.53 -39.09
C PHE A 48 25.66 -12.53 -37.57
N VAL A 49 26.25 -13.46 -36.82
CA VAL A 49 26.00 -13.65 -35.39
C VAL A 49 27.34 -13.59 -34.67
N GLY A 50 27.79 -12.39 -34.30
CA GLY A 50 29.01 -12.31 -33.49
C GLY A 50 29.58 -10.93 -33.18
N ARG A 51 29.18 -9.85 -33.86
CA ARG A 51 29.85 -8.54 -33.67
C ARG A 51 29.00 -7.40 -33.12
N VAL A 52 27.75 -7.65 -32.74
CA VAL A 52 26.92 -6.64 -32.04
C VAL A 52 27.05 -6.74 -30.51
N SER A 53 27.73 -7.78 -30.00
CA SER A 53 27.80 -8.07 -28.56
C SER A 53 28.95 -7.40 -27.79
N GLU A 54 29.93 -6.77 -28.44
CA GLU A 54 31.10 -6.23 -27.70
C GLU A 54 30.91 -4.78 -27.25
N GLY A 55 30.40 -3.88 -28.11
CA GLY A 55 30.22 -2.47 -27.74
C GLY A 55 29.12 -2.21 -26.69
N LEU A 56 28.14 -3.12 -26.57
CA LEU A 56 27.09 -3.02 -25.56
C LEU A 56 27.55 -3.61 -24.21
N ARG A 57 28.55 -4.50 -24.20
CA ARG A 57 29.06 -5.12 -22.98
C ARG A 57 29.96 -4.20 -22.18
N GLU A 58 30.82 -3.41 -22.83
CA GLU A 58 31.69 -2.46 -22.12
C GLU A 58 30.91 -1.29 -21.51
N ARG A 59 29.83 -0.83 -22.16
CA ARG A 59 29.03 0.30 -21.62
C ARG A 59 28.04 -0.09 -20.52
N LEU A 60 27.78 -1.38 -20.32
CA LEU A 60 26.99 -1.88 -19.19
C LEU A 60 27.87 -2.31 -18.01
N ALA A 61 29.12 -2.75 -18.23
CA ALA A 61 30.00 -3.22 -17.16
C ALA A 61 30.35 -2.13 -16.12
N ASP A 62 30.45 -0.87 -16.52
CA ASP A 62 30.78 0.24 -15.60
C ASP A 62 29.58 0.86 -14.86
N ARG A 63 28.35 0.39 -15.13
CA ARG A 63 27.14 0.85 -14.43
C ARG A 63 26.49 -0.25 -13.57
N LEU A 64 27.08 -1.45 -13.51
CA LEU A 64 26.46 -2.64 -12.92
C LEU A 64 27.10 -3.23 -11.61
N PRO A 65 27.95 -2.56 -10.80
CA PRO A 65 28.27 -3.14 -9.49
C PRO A 65 27.10 -3.04 -8.50
N PHE A 66 26.18 -2.07 -8.67
CA PHE A 66 24.97 -1.96 -7.85
C PHE A 66 23.91 -3.01 -8.22
N ALA A 67 23.78 -3.38 -9.50
CA ALA A 67 22.73 -4.28 -9.95
C ALA A 67 22.94 -5.75 -9.51
N ALA A 68 24.19 -6.23 -9.43
CA ALA A 68 24.45 -7.62 -9.04
C ALA A 68 24.18 -7.87 -7.54
N GLN A 69 24.50 -6.91 -6.66
CA GLN A 69 24.17 -6.99 -5.24
C GLN A 69 22.67 -6.85 -4.99
N HIS A 70 21.97 -5.95 -5.69
CA HIS A 70 20.52 -5.82 -5.56
C HIS A 70 19.76 -7.02 -6.15
N LEU A 71 20.26 -7.65 -7.22
CA LEU A 71 19.65 -8.84 -7.80
C LEU A 71 19.84 -10.07 -6.90
N THR A 72 21.02 -10.26 -6.30
CA THR A 72 21.24 -11.34 -5.32
C THR A 72 20.39 -11.17 -4.07
N VAL A 73 20.24 -9.95 -3.55
CA VAL A 73 19.32 -9.66 -2.43
C VAL A 73 17.87 -9.92 -2.83
N LEU A 74 17.44 -9.51 -4.02
CA LEU A 74 16.07 -9.75 -4.50
C LEU A 74 15.79 -11.26 -4.69
N VAL A 75 16.74 -12.03 -5.22
CA VAL A 75 16.63 -13.49 -5.33
C VAL A 75 16.61 -14.14 -3.94
N ALA A 76 17.43 -13.67 -2.99
CA ALA A 76 17.41 -14.18 -1.61
C ALA A 76 16.09 -13.87 -0.88
N VAL A 77 15.55 -12.66 -1.04
CA VAL A 77 14.27 -12.25 -0.46
C VAL A 77 13.12 -13.05 -1.06
N THR A 78 13.08 -13.20 -2.38
CA THR A 78 12.05 -14.00 -3.06
C THR A 78 12.13 -15.48 -2.65
N ALA A 79 13.32 -16.06 -2.54
CA ALA A 79 13.50 -17.41 -2.01
C ALA A 79 13.04 -17.52 -0.54
N ALA A 80 13.37 -16.56 0.30
CA ALA A 80 12.94 -16.52 1.69
C ALA A 80 11.41 -16.44 1.81
N VAL A 81 10.75 -15.60 1.00
CA VAL A 81 9.29 -15.50 0.96
C VAL A 81 8.67 -16.83 0.51
N LEU A 82 9.23 -17.49 -0.51
CA LEU A 82 8.75 -18.81 -0.93
C LEU A 82 8.91 -19.88 0.16
N VAL A 83 10.02 -19.86 0.91
CA VAL A 83 10.24 -20.75 2.05
C VAL A 83 9.24 -20.48 3.17
N VAL A 84 8.96 -19.21 3.50
CA VAL A 84 7.97 -18.83 4.52
C VAL A 84 6.56 -19.24 4.09
N VAL A 85 6.18 -19.01 2.84
CA VAL A 85 4.87 -19.43 2.30
C VAL A 85 4.73 -20.95 2.31
N ALA A 86 5.77 -21.68 1.91
CA ALA A 86 5.79 -23.14 1.98
C ALA A 86 5.71 -23.64 3.43
N TRP A 87 6.40 -22.99 4.36
CA TRP A 87 6.35 -23.31 5.78
C TRP A 87 4.97 -23.05 6.39
N ILE A 88 4.29 -21.96 6.02
CA ILE A 88 2.91 -21.67 6.43
C ILE A 88 1.93 -22.73 5.87
N ARG A 89 2.13 -23.16 4.62
CA ARG A 89 1.31 -24.22 4.00
C ARG A 89 1.50 -25.58 4.68
N ILE A 90 2.73 -25.89 5.08
CA ILE A 90 3.09 -27.14 5.78
C ILE A 90 2.61 -27.11 7.23
N SER A 91 2.78 -25.98 7.93
CA SER A 91 2.36 -25.84 9.33
C SER A 91 0.83 -25.78 9.47
N ALA A 92 0.11 -25.36 8.43
CA ALA A 92 -1.35 -25.47 8.35
C ALA A 92 -1.86 -26.91 8.14
N SER A 93 -0.98 -27.88 7.89
CA SER A 93 -1.32 -29.30 7.74
C SER A 93 -0.95 -30.10 9.00
N SER A 94 -1.47 -29.70 10.17
CA SER A 94 -1.60 -30.63 11.29
C SER A 94 -2.97 -31.30 11.20
N GLU A 95 -3.09 -32.24 10.26
CA GLU A 95 -4.20 -33.18 10.25
C GLU A 95 -3.98 -34.15 11.42
N ALA A 96 -4.81 -34.00 12.45
CA ALA A 96 -4.82 -34.87 13.61
C ALA A 96 -5.09 -36.30 13.16
N VAL A 97 -4.09 -37.17 13.28
CA VAL A 97 -4.20 -38.62 13.09
C VAL A 97 -5.35 -39.13 13.98
N PRO A 98 -6.47 -39.61 13.40
CA PRO A 98 -7.52 -40.22 14.19
C PRO A 98 -7.06 -41.64 14.54
N VAL A 99 -6.69 -41.84 15.81
CA VAL A 99 -6.53 -43.18 16.39
C VAL A 99 -7.85 -43.95 16.23
N PRO A 100 -7.90 -45.08 15.50
CA PRO A 100 -9.13 -45.83 15.31
C PRO A 100 -9.50 -46.54 16.60
N ARG A 101 -10.47 -45.97 17.33
CA ARG A 101 -11.14 -46.64 18.45
C ARG A 101 -12.11 -47.67 17.86
N ALA A 102 -11.73 -48.94 17.94
CA ALA A 102 -12.62 -50.07 17.66
C ALA A 102 -13.92 -49.95 18.48
N LYS A 103 -15.08 -49.89 17.80
CA LYS A 103 -16.36 -50.30 18.38
C LYS A 103 -17.24 -51.00 17.34
N THR A 104 -17.50 -52.25 17.68
CA THR A 104 -18.47 -53.23 17.20
C THR A 104 -19.81 -52.65 16.78
N SER A 105 -20.33 -53.24 15.70
CA SER A 105 -21.66 -53.20 15.11
C SER A 105 -22.84 -52.91 16.05
N ALA A 106 -23.68 -51.95 15.63
CA ALA A 106 -25.12 -51.88 15.95
C ALA A 106 -25.88 -52.97 15.13
N PRO A 107 -27.16 -53.33 15.44
CA PRO A 107 -28.28 -52.38 15.30
C PRO A 107 -29.47 -52.56 16.28
N ALA A 108 -30.17 -51.45 16.60
CA ALA A 108 -31.63 -51.39 16.79
C ALA A 108 -32.12 -49.94 17.02
N THR A 109 -33.21 -49.59 16.34
CA THR A 109 -34.08 -48.39 16.31
C THR A 109 -34.81 -48.08 17.64
N PRO A 110 -35.65 -47.00 17.81
CA PRO A 110 -35.62 -45.60 17.35
C PRO A 110 -36.04 -44.56 18.47
N LEU A 111 -36.24 -43.27 18.10
CA LEU A 111 -36.82 -42.13 18.86
C LEU A 111 -36.03 -41.49 20.03
N ALA A 112 -35.57 -40.25 19.84
CA ALA A 112 -35.82 -39.12 20.76
C ALA A 112 -35.22 -37.80 20.21
N ASP A 113 -36.07 -36.77 20.16
CA ASP A 113 -35.75 -35.36 20.00
C ASP A 113 -34.72 -34.88 21.04
N SER A 114 -33.70 -34.13 20.60
CA SER A 114 -32.93 -33.17 21.43
C SER A 114 -31.92 -32.43 20.52
N PRO A 115 -32.03 -31.10 20.32
CA PRO A 115 -30.92 -30.35 19.75
C PRO A 115 -29.78 -30.37 20.75
N SER A 116 -28.72 -31.09 20.39
CA SER A 116 -27.44 -31.13 21.09
C SER A 116 -26.87 -29.72 21.19
N ALA A 117 -27.10 -29.08 22.34
CA ALA A 117 -26.41 -27.88 22.77
C ALA A 117 -24.92 -28.21 22.88
N ALA A 118 -24.16 -27.86 21.85
CA ALA A 118 -22.70 -27.84 21.91
C ALA A 118 -22.27 -26.66 22.80
N SER A 119 -22.31 -26.87 24.11
CA SER A 119 -21.60 -26.03 25.08
C SER A 119 -20.10 -26.32 24.96
N SER A 120 -19.41 -25.55 24.11
CA SER A 120 -17.95 -25.56 24.05
C SER A 120 -17.38 -24.25 24.59
N GLY A 121 -17.13 -24.26 25.90
CA GLY A 121 -15.78 -24.00 26.41
C GLY A 121 -15.23 -22.58 26.34
N ALA A 122 -15.93 -21.59 26.91
CA ALA A 122 -15.32 -20.42 27.53
C ALA A 122 -16.33 -19.78 28.52
N GLY A 123 -15.83 -19.06 29.53
CA GLY A 123 -16.64 -18.51 30.62
C GLY A 123 -17.78 -17.58 30.15
N PRO A 124 -18.71 -17.19 31.03
CA PRO A 124 -19.71 -16.21 30.67
C PRO A 124 -19.07 -14.87 30.25
N VAL A 125 -19.62 -14.25 29.22
CA VAL A 125 -19.27 -12.91 28.73
C VAL A 125 -20.39 -11.96 29.13
N VAL A 126 -20.02 -10.86 29.77
CA VAL A 126 -20.94 -9.81 30.23
C VAL A 126 -20.86 -8.64 29.27
N VAL A 127 -22.01 -8.22 28.71
CA VAL A 127 -22.09 -7.09 27.76
C VAL A 127 -23.24 -6.16 28.13
N ASP A 128 -23.09 -4.87 27.86
CA ASP A 128 -24.15 -3.88 28.04
C ASP A 128 -24.85 -3.61 26.70
N VAL A 129 -26.17 -3.85 26.61
CA VAL A 129 -26.95 -3.57 25.40
C VAL A 129 -27.80 -2.33 25.63
N ALA A 130 -27.48 -1.26 24.92
CA ALA A 130 -28.16 0.04 25.02
C ALA A 130 -28.83 0.45 23.71
N GLY A 131 -29.76 1.40 23.78
CA GLY A 131 -30.46 1.96 22.62
C GLY A 131 -31.83 1.32 22.34
N LYS A 132 -32.19 1.21 21.06
CA LYS A 132 -33.51 0.78 20.57
C LYS A 132 -33.70 -0.75 20.61
N VAL A 133 -33.52 -1.36 21.77
CA VAL A 133 -33.84 -2.78 22.05
C VAL A 133 -35.01 -2.90 23.02
N ALA A 134 -35.65 -4.06 23.08
CA ALA A 134 -36.81 -4.26 23.97
C ALA A 134 -36.44 -4.13 25.46
N HIS A 135 -35.32 -4.71 25.88
CA HIS A 135 -34.83 -4.71 27.26
C HIS A 135 -33.36 -4.28 27.29
N PRO A 136 -33.07 -2.98 27.35
CA PRO A 136 -31.70 -2.50 27.50
C PRO A 136 -31.12 -2.83 28.88
N GLY A 137 -29.81 -3.03 28.95
CA GLY A 137 -29.06 -3.31 30.18
C GLY A 137 -27.98 -4.37 30.00
N VAL A 138 -27.39 -4.77 31.12
CA VAL A 138 -26.28 -5.72 31.19
C VAL A 138 -26.80 -7.17 31.07
N LEU A 139 -26.25 -7.92 30.12
CA LEU A 139 -26.60 -9.31 29.83
C LEU A 139 -25.38 -10.21 29.92
N THR A 140 -25.57 -11.40 30.49
CA THR A 140 -24.55 -12.45 30.52
C THR A 140 -24.83 -13.48 29.45
N LEU A 141 -23.91 -13.72 28.52
CA LEU A 141 -24.02 -14.71 27.45
C LEU A 141 -22.90 -15.76 27.55
N PRO A 142 -23.06 -16.96 26.98
CA PRO A 142 -21.94 -17.89 26.83
C PRO A 142 -20.80 -17.26 26.02
N ALA A 143 -19.55 -17.58 26.31
CA ALA A 143 -18.46 -17.13 25.44
C ALA A 143 -18.60 -17.66 24.01
N GLY A 144 -18.11 -16.86 23.07
CA GLY A 144 -18.30 -17.11 21.64
C GLY A 144 -19.66 -16.66 21.09
N SER A 145 -20.58 -16.17 21.95
CA SER A 145 -21.82 -15.55 21.50
C SER A 145 -21.53 -14.34 20.61
N ARG A 146 -22.39 -14.10 19.62
CA ARG A 146 -22.25 -12.98 18.68
C ARG A 146 -23.18 -11.81 19.05
N VAL A 147 -22.95 -10.66 18.45
CA VAL A 147 -23.77 -9.45 18.63
C VAL A 147 -25.26 -9.72 18.40
N VAL A 148 -25.61 -10.54 17.41
CA VAL A 148 -27.00 -10.96 17.16
C VAL A 148 -27.63 -11.71 18.34
N ASP A 149 -26.84 -12.51 19.08
CA ASP A 149 -27.33 -13.30 20.21
C ASP A 149 -27.63 -12.39 21.41
N ALA A 150 -26.79 -11.37 21.63
CA ALA A 150 -27.05 -10.34 22.65
C ALA A 150 -28.32 -9.54 22.34
N ILE A 151 -28.51 -9.11 21.09
CA ILE A 151 -29.73 -8.38 20.69
C ILE A 151 -30.97 -9.27 20.83
N ARG A 152 -30.89 -10.54 20.43
CA ARG A 152 -31.98 -11.51 20.62
C ARG A 152 -32.31 -11.69 22.10
N LYS A 153 -31.29 -11.82 22.95
CA LYS A 153 -31.45 -11.95 24.40
C LYS A 153 -32.01 -10.68 25.05
N ALA A 154 -31.70 -9.50 24.49
CA ALA A 154 -32.32 -8.22 24.85
C ALA A 154 -33.79 -8.09 24.37
N GLY A 155 -34.37 -9.14 23.77
CA GLY A 155 -35.75 -9.14 23.26
C GLY A 155 -35.90 -8.57 21.85
N GLY A 156 -34.79 -8.45 21.10
CA GLY A 156 -34.77 -7.97 19.74
C GLY A 156 -34.69 -6.45 19.61
N ALA A 157 -34.43 -6.00 18.39
CA ALA A 157 -34.43 -4.59 18.04
C ALA A 157 -35.88 -4.08 17.90
N ARG A 158 -36.16 -2.87 18.39
CA ARG A 158 -37.47 -2.22 18.25
C ARG A 158 -37.70 -1.75 16.80
N ALA A 159 -38.96 -1.51 16.44
CA ALA A 159 -39.31 -1.00 15.10
C ALA A 159 -38.55 0.30 14.79
N GLY A 160 -37.92 0.37 13.61
CA GLY A 160 -37.10 1.52 13.19
C GLY A 160 -35.73 1.62 13.88
N ALA A 161 -35.25 0.55 14.52
CA ALA A 161 -33.86 0.42 14.91
C ALA A 161 -33.01 0.05 13.69
N ASP A 162 -32.00 0.86 13.39
CA ASP A 162 -31.01 0.52 12.38
C ASP A 162 -29.95 -0.42 12.99
N LEU A 163 -29.81 -1.60 12.39
CA LEU A 163 -28.81 -2.61 12.73
C LEU A 163 -27.69 -2.68 11.68
N THR A 164 -27.81 -1.95 10.58
CA THR A 164 -26.86 -1.97 9.46
C THR A 164 -25.49 -1.46 9.87
N SER A 165 -25.45 -0.58 10.87
CA SER A 165 -24.22 -0.05 11.48
C SER A 165 -23.50 -1.06 12.39
N LEU A 166 -24.15 -2.16 12.79
CA LEU A 166 -23.59 -3.15 13.69
C LEU A 166 -23.14 -4.40 12.92
N ASN A 167 -21.93 -4.87 13.22
CA ASN A 167 -21.50 -6.18 12.77
C ASN A 167 -22.17 -7.28 13.62
N LEU A 168 -23.38 -7.69 13.23
CA LEU A 168 -24.20 -8.70 13.93
C LEU A 168 -23.49 -10.06 14.09
N ALA A 169 -22.55 -10.37 13.18
CA ALA A 169 -21.79 -11.60 13.22
C ALA A 169 -20.53 -11.50 14.08
N ARG A 170 -20.14 -10.33 14.58
CA ARG A 170 -18.95 -10.22 15.44
C ARG A 170 -19.16 -11.02 16.74
N VAL A 171 -18.10 -11.70 17.18
CA VAL A 171 -18.06 -12.36 18.51
C VAL A 171 -17.97 -11.30 19.60
N LEU A 172 -18.73 -11.48 20.67
CA LEU A 172 -18.77 -10.58 21.80
C LEU A 172 -17.50 -10.66 22.64
N VAL A 173 -17.05 -9.50 23.11
CA VAL A 173 -15.98 -9.36 24.09
C VAL A 173 -16.57 -9.05 25.46
N ASP A 174 -15.93 -9.52 26.54
CA ASP A 174 -16.37 -9.21 27.90
C ASP A 174 -16.18 -7.73 28.22
N GLY A 175 -17.18 -7.13 28.86
CA GLY A 175 -17.24 -5.70 29.14
C GLY A 175 -17.61 -4.83 27.92
N GLU A 176 -18.00 -5.41 26.79
CA GLU A 176 -18.37 -4.66 25.58
C GLU A 176 -19.74 -3.96 25.73
N GLN A 177 -19.86 -2.77 25.14
CA GLN A 177 -21.14 -2.06 25.02
C GLN A 177 -21.65 -2.09 23.57
N ILE A 178 -22.92 -2.49 23.39
CA ILE A 178 -23.60 -2.60 22.10
C ILE A 178 -24.68 -1.52 22.02
N LEU A 179 -24.50 -0.56 21.11
CA LEU A 179 -25.44 0.54 20.88
C LEU A 179 -26.35 0.23 19.67
N VAL A 180 -27.64 0.01 19.92
CA VAL A 180 -28.61 -0.35 18.88
C VAL A 180 -29.44 0.85 18.43
N GLY A 181 -29.48 1.13 17.12
CA GLY A 181 -30.41 2.11 16.54
C GLY A 181 -30.24 3.56 17.00
N VAL A 182 -29.09 3.88 17.59
CA VAL A 182 -28.59 5.24 17.75
C VAL A 182 -27.64 5.51 16.59
N ALA A 183 -27.74 6.69 15.95
CA ALA A 183 -26.69 7.14 15.06
C ALA A 183 -25.39 7.08 15.87
N ALA A 184 -24.40 6.33 15.39
CA ALA A 184 -23.15 6.12 16.13
C ALA A 184 -22.65 7.49 16.60
N PRO A 185 -22.46 7.72 17.91
CA PRO A 185 -21.73 8.91 18.33
C PRO A 185 -20.34 8.79 17.70
N SER A 186 -20.00 9.73 16.83
CA SER A 186 -18.64 9.90 16.36
C SER A 186 -17.81 10.38 17.56
N ALA A 187 -17.34 9.46 18.40
CA ALA A 187 -16.22 9.66 19.32
C ALA A 187 -15.82 8.35 20.03
N ALA A 188 -14.55 8.01 19.83
CA ALA A 188 -13.62 7.45 20.82
C ALA A 188 -13.83 6.04 21.40
N SER A 189 -12.75 5.25 21.23
CA SER A 189 -12.30 4.14 22.10
C SER A 189 -12.70 2.71 21.70
N SER A 190 -12.01 2.21 20.68
CA SER A 190 -11.21 0.98 20.84
C SER A 190 -9.83 1.25 20.22
N PRO A 191 -8.72 0.90 20.88
CA PRO A 191 -7.40 1.08 20.29
C PRO A 191 -7.19 0.04 19.18
N ALA A 192 -6.40 0.44 18.19
CA ALA A 192 -5.87 -0.34 17.05
C ALA A 192 -6.68 -0.32 15.73
N GLY A 193 -6.14 0.45 14.77
CA GLY A 193 -6.17 0.12 13.34
C GLY A 193 -6.85 1.13 12.40
N THR A 194 -6.11 2.20 12.03
CA THR A 194 -6.04 2.90 10.71
C THR A 194 -7.15 2.68 9.66
N ALA A 195 -7.68 3.66 8.92
CA ALA A 195 -7.30 5.04 8.61
C ALA A 195 -8.46 5.75 7.85
N GLY A 196 -8.41 7.09 7.76
CA GLY A 196 -8.98 7.84 6.64
C GLY A 196 -9.87 9.03 7.00
N GLY A 197 -9.28 10.15 7.44
CA GLY A 197 -10.04 11.41 7.58
C GLY A 197 -9.28 12.48 8.35
N GLY A 198 -8.19 12.99 7.77
CA GLY A 198 -7.47 14.15 8.31
C GLY A 198 -8.39 15.37 8.37
N SER A 199 -8.84 15.72 9.58
CA SER A 199 -9.40 17.04 9.83
C SER A 199 -8.23 18.01 9.90
N ALA A 200 -8.11 18.86 8.88
CA ALA A 200 -7.06 19.86 8.68
C ALA A 200 -7.13 21.01 9.71
N GLY A 201 -7.15 20.68 10.99
CA GLY A 201 -7.22 21.65 12.09
C GLY A 201 -7.03 21.09 13.49
N ALA A 202 -6.90 19.77 13.66
CA ALA A 202 -6.54 19.20 14.97
C ALA A 202 -5.02 19.08 15.09
N PRO A 203 -4.41 19.51 16.22
CA PRO A 203 -2.98 19.34 16.44
C PRO A 203 -2.61 17.85 16.51
N VAL A 204 -1.49 17.50 15.90
CA VAL A 204 -0.96 16.14 15.79
C VAL A 204 -0.10 15.84 17.03
N SER A 205 -0.35 14.73 17.71
CA SER A 205 0.41 14.33 18.90
C SER A 205 1.69 13.57 18.53
N LEU A 206 2.87 14.09 18.87
CA LEU A 206 4.18 13.51 18.50
C LEU A 206 4.35 12.07 18.99
N ASN A 207 3.86 11.76 20.20
CA ASN A 207 4.04 10.43 20.77
C ASN A 207 3.07 9.38 20.22
N GLN A 208 1.96 9.80 19.63
CA GLN A 208 0.90 8.89 19.14
C GLN A 208 0.68 8.95 17.63
N ALA A 209 1.27 9.93 16.96
CA ALA A 209 1.06 10.13 15.53
C ALA A 209 1.53 8.91 14.72
N THR A 210 0.71 8.57 13.72
CA THR A 210 1.09 7.64 12.66
C THR A 210 1.94 8.35 11.61
N LEU A 211 2.58 7.55 10.75
CA LEU A 211 3.39 8.05 9.66
C LEU A 211 2.60 9.02 8.77
N GLU A 212 1.37 8.67 8.38
CA GLU A 212 0.55 9.52 7.51
C GLU A 212 0.13 10.83 8.19
N GLN A 213 -0.03 10.82 9.52
CA GLN A 213 -0.36 12.03 10.29
C GLN A 213 0.84 12.98 10.37
N LEU A 214 2.06 12.46 10.52
CA LEU A 214 3.27 13.27 10.49
C LEU A 214 3.53 13.85 9.09
N GLU A 215 3.27 13.10 8.03
CA GLU A 215 3.38 13.57 6.64
C GLU A 215 2.36 14.67 6.28
N SER A 216 1.24 14.74 7.00
CA SER A 216 0.23 15.79 6.79
C SER A 216 0.69 17.18 7.27
N LEU A 217 1.81 17.24 7.99
CA LEU A 217 2.35 18.48 8.55
C LEU A 217 3.12 19.28 7.49
N PRO A 218 3.04 20.63 7.52
CA PRO A 218 3.75 21.47 6.57
C PRO A 218 5.27 21.29 6.69
N GLY A 219 5.93 20.94 5.58
CA GLY A 219 7.38 20.77 5.54
C GLY A 219 7.90 19.42 6.05
N VAL A 220 7.02 18.49 6.44
CA VAL A 220 7.38 17.11 6.81
C VAL A 220 7.02 16.18 5.66
N GLY A 221 8.04 15.63 5.00
CA GLY A 221 7.85 14.58 3.99
C GLY A 221 7.99 13.17 4.57
N PRO A 222 7.77 12.12 3.76
CA PRO A 222 7.86 10.71 4.17
C PRO A 222 9.19 10.37 4.87
N VAL A 223 10.29 10.94 4.37
CA VAL A 223 11.63 10.72 4.92
C VAL A 223 11.76 11.32 6.32
N THR A 224 11.30 12.55 6.52
CA THR A 224 11.36 13.23 7.82
C THR A 224 10.38 12.59 8.81
N ALA A 225 9.17 12.24 8.37
CA ALA A 225 8.19 11.53 9.18
C ALA A 225 8.73 10.20 9.70
N GLN A 226 9.39 9.42 8.83
CA GLN A 226 10.03 8.16 9.23
C GLN A 226 11.11 8.38 10.29
N LYS A 227 11.95 9.41 10.13
CA LYS A 227 13.00 9.73 11.11
C LYS A 227 12.46 10.13 12.46
N ILE A 228 11.31 10.83 12.52
CA ILE A 228 10.65 11.17 13.80
C ILE A 228 10.21 9.88 14.51
N LEU A 229 9.66 8.92 13.77
CA LEU A 229 9.28 7.61 14.33
C LEU A 229 10.50 6.81 14.79
N ASP A 230 11.58 6.83 14.01
CA ASP A 230 12.83 6.16 14.36
C ASP A 230 13.46 6.78 15.61
N TYR A 231 13.46 8.11 15.73
CA TYR A 231 13.88 8.83 16.93
C TYR A 231 13.06 8.41 18.14
N ARG A 232 11.73 8.35 18.02
CA ARG A 232 10.82 7.91 19.09
C ARG A 232 11.11 6.48 19.55
N ASN A 233 11.46 5.59 18.61
CA ASN A 233 11.80 4.21 18.93
C ASN A 233 13.17 4.08 19.61
N ALA A 234 14.12 4.96 19.27
CA ALA A 234 15.49 4.91 19.80
C ALA A 234 15.64 5.63 21.15
N HIS A 235 14.97 6.77 21.33
CA HIS A 235 15.10 7.64 22.50
C HIS A 235 13.89 7.61 23.44
N GLY A 236 12.75 7.08 22.98
CA GLY A 236 11.51 7.01 23.73
C GLY A 236 10.54 8.13 23.36
N ALA A 237 9.58 8.39 24.24
CA ALA A 237 8.59 9.45 24.03
C ALA A 237 9.25 10.84 24.10
N PHE A 238 8.82 11.75 23.24
CA PHE A 238 9.23 13.15 23.25
C PHE A 238 8.73 13.83 24.53
N GLY A 239 9.63 14.51 25.23
CA GLY A 239 9.34 15.30 26.43
C GLY A 239 8.97 16.75 26.12
N SER A 240 9.40 17.26 24.98
CA SER A 240 9.12 18.62 24.50
C SER A 240 9.07 18.68 22.98
N ILE A 241 8.50 19.76 22.43
CA ILE A 241 8.47 19.97 20.98
C ILE A 241 9.87 20.30 20.44
N ASP A 242 10.72 20.96 21.25
CA ASP A 242 12.11 21.31 20.91
C ASP A 242 13.01 20.11 20.62
N GLU A 243 12.70 18.95 21.18
CA GLU A 243 13.44 17.70 20.97
C GLU A 243 13.35 17.21 19.50
N LEU A 244 12.44 17.76 18.71
CA LEU A 244 12.44 17.57 17.25
C LEU A 244 13.68 18.16 16.56
N LEU A 245 14.42 19.09 17.18
CA LEU A 245 15.67 19.63 16.62
C LEU A 245 16.78 18.58 16.55
N ASP A 246 16.71 17.53 17.36
CA ASP A 246 17.67 16.42 17.33
C ASP A 246 17.37 15.44 16.18
N VAL A 247 16.24 15.61 15.47
CA VAL A 247 15.87 14.78 14.32
C VAL A 247 16.46 15.35 13.03
N ASP A 248 17.30 14.56 12.35
CA ASP A 248 17.94 14.94 11.09
C ASP A 248 16.93 15.38 10.01
N GLY A 249 16.96 16.66 9.65
CA GLY A 249 16.08 17.26 8.64
C GLY A 249 14.97 18.14 9.20
N ILE A 250 14.90 18.27 10.53
CA ILE A 250 14.16 19.33 11.20
C ILE A 250 15.17 20.36 11.70
N GLY A 251 14.94 21.62 11.39
CA GLY A 251 15.71 22.75 11.90
C GLY A 251 14.78 23.82 12.43
N ASP A 252 15.33 24.91 12.96
CA ASP A 252 14.54 25.96 13.64
C ASP A 252 13.38 26.50 12.79
N LYS A 253 13.59 26.59 11.47
CA LYS A 253 12.58 27.07 10.53
C LYS A 253 11.41 26.10 10.38
N THR A 254 11.69 24.80 10.25
CA THR A 254 10.64 23.78 10.17
C THR A 254 9.97 23.60 11.52
N LEU A 255 10.73 23.58 12.61
CA LEU A 255 10.15 23.52 13.96
C LEU A 255 9.18 24.68 14.23
N ALA A 256 9.55 25.91 13.89
CA ALA A 256 8.66 27.06 14.07
C ALA A 256 7.35 26.95 13.27
N GLN A 257 7.38 26.29 12.12
CA GLN A 257 6.17 26.01 11.32
C GLN A 257 5.35 24.86 11.92
N LEU A 258 5.99 23.89 12.57
CA LEU A 258 5.34 22.71 13.12
C LEU A 258 4.78 22.92 14.51
N ALA A 259 5.45 23.71 15.36
CA ALA A 259 5.06 23.98 16.74
C ALA A 259 3.56 24.30 16.95
N PRO A 260 2.88 25.15 16.13
CA PRO A 260 1.45 25.41 16.33
C PRO A 260 0.52 24.22 15.96
N HIS A 261 1.03 23.23 15.24
CA HIS A 261 0.29 22.06 14.79
C HIS A 261 0.61 20.80 15.61
N LEU A 262 1.48 20.91 16.61
CA LEU A 262 1.98 19.78 17.38
C LEU A 262 1.52 19.81 18.83
N THR A 263 1.31 18.60 19.36
CA THR A 263 1.11 18.32 20.79
C THR A 263 1.99 17.13 21.17
N LEU A 264 2.14 16.86 22.46
CA LEU A 264 2.90 15.69 22.96
C LEU A 264 1.99 14.47 23.10
#